data_AF-A0A109QCN6-F1
#
_entry.id   AF-A0A109QCN6-F1
#
_cell.length_a   1.000
_cell.length_b   1.000
_cell.length_c   1.000
_cell.angle_alpha   90.00
_cell.angle_beta   90.00
_cell.angle_gamma   90.00
#
_symmetry.space_group_name_H-M   'P 1'
#
loop_
_entity.id
_entity.type
_entity.pdbx_description
1 polymer ?
#
loop_
_entity_poly.entity_id
_entity_poly.type
_entity_poly.pdbx_seq_one_letter_code
_entity_poly.pdbx_strand_id
1 'polypeptide(L)'
;MAYEKTNWVDHVVDPGEIDPVTGQPKVIQQGTRFTAARANKIEKGIEDAHIMAESLARELGGSFVASPPGSEPGFIFSSFGLTASWTAGIGYVNGVRFEIQAGSIELNATQGQYIYLDTDGVIKKTTSQATADAKLPLWYFATDASQVITSIDRRKAVNLSAFLKVGTTNLDVNFVQAIIQQADTRTIVLTYTNGDLTRVEEKDGTTVVKATDLTYTSGKLTKVRETVGGKTITQTLNYDANDNLTSVARSVV
;
A
#
# COMPACT_ATOMS: atom_id res chain seq x y z
N MET A 1 18.30 -2.84 5.92
CA MET A 1 18.78 -1.86 4.94
C MET A 1 17.97 -0.60 5.14
N ALA A 2 18.61 0.57 5.16
CA ALA A 2 17.89 1.84 5.21
C ALA A 2 17.06 2.00 3.93
N TYR A 3 15.85 2.53 4.05
CA TYR A 3 15.02 2.84 2.87
C TYR A 3 15.70 3.94 2.04
N GLU A 4 15.99 3.65 0.78
CA GLU A 4 16.49 4.66 -0.17
C GLU A 4 15.32 5.19 -1.00
N LYS A 5 15.01 6.47 -0.80
CA LYS A 5 13.90 7.13 -1.46
C LYS A 5 14.15 7.28 -2.96
N THR A 6 13.18 6.83 -3.76
CA THR A 6 13.18 7.07 -5.21
C THR A 6 12.48 8.38 -5.54
N ASN A 7 13.16 9.27 -6.26
CA ASN A 7 12.54 10.49 -6.78
C ASN A 7 11.90 10.21 -8.14
N TRP A 8 10.60 10.42 -8.21
CA TRP A 8 9.82 10.20 -9.42
C TRP A 8 9.66 11.48 -10.23
N VAL A 9 9.81 11.35 -11.55
CA VAL A 9 9.57 12.39 -12.56
C VAL A 9 8.43 11.94 -13.46
N ASP A 10 7.51 12.84 -13.80
CA ASP A 10 6.27 12.52 -14.56
C ASP A 10 6.35 12.87 -16.05
N HIS A 11 7.54 13.23 -16.49
CA HIS A 11 7.77 13.68 -17.84
C HIS A 11 9.07 13.12 -18.41
N VAL A 12 9.07 12.93 -19.72
CA VAL A 12 10.25 12.62 -20.51
C VAL A 12 10.69 13.94 -21.15
N VAL A 13 11.96 14.29 -20.99
CA VAL A 13 12.58 15.45 -21.65
C VAL A 13 13.41 14.99 -22.85
N ASP A 14 13.42 15.80 -23.90
CA ASP A 14 14.44 15.72 -24.94
C ASP A 14 15.59 16.69 -24.58
N PRO A 15 16.78 16.19 -24.24
CA PRO A 15 17.93 17.03 -23.91
C PRO A 15 18.49 17.81 -25.12
N GLY A 16 18.12 17.45 -26.35
CA GLY A 16 18.57 18.12 -27.57
C GLY A 16 17.74 19.33 -28.00
N GLU A 17 16.56 19.53 -27.40
CA GLU A 17 15.64 20.61 -27.75
C GLU A 17 15.33 21.46 -26.51
N ILE A 18 15.58 22.77 -26.57
CA ILE A 18 15.35 23.69 -25.44
C ILE A 18 14.02 24.41 -25.64
N ASP A 19 13.16 24.41 -24.62
CA ASP A 19 11.94 25.20 -24.62
C ASP A 19 12.30 26.71 -24.52
N PRO A 20 11.96 27.52 -25.53
CA PRO A 20 12.33 28.93 -25.58
C PRO A 20 11.64 29.79 -24.50
N VAL A 21 10.58 29.30 -23.86
CA VAL A 21 9.87 30.03 -22.80
C VAL A 21 10.51 29.79 -21.43
N THR A 22 10.98 28.58 -21.18
CA THR A 22 11.49 28.16 -19.86
C THR A 22 13.01 28.04 -19.78
N GLY A 23 13.69 27.96 -20.93
CA GLY A 23 15.14 27.76 -21.02
C GLY A 23 15.61 26.37 -20.57
N GLN A 24 14.68 25.43 -20.40
CA GLN A 24 14.93 24.06 -19.94
C GLN A 24 14.76 23.05 -21.10
N PRO A 25 15.30 21.82 -20.97
CA PRO A 25 15.04 20.73 -21.90
C PRO A 25 13.54 20.52 -22.12
N LYS A 26 13.13 20.42 -23.39
CA LYS A 26 11.74 20.37 -23.80
C LYS A 26 11.10 19.07 -23.32
N VAL A 27 9.95 19.21 -22.66
CA VAL A 27 9.13 18.07 -22.26
C VAL A 27 8.42 17.49 -23.49
N ILE A 28 8.73 16.25 -23.85
CA ILE A 28 8.17 15.57 -25.03
C ILE A 28 6.97 14.68 -24.69
N GLN A 29 6.85 14.27 -23.43
CA GLN A 29 5.72 13.48 -22.95
C GLN A 29 5.51 13.74 -21.46
N GLN A 30 4.27 13.94 -21.03
CA GLN A 30 3.92 14.12 -19.61
C GLN A 30 2.68 13.30 -19.25
N GLY A 31 2.76 12.53 -18.17
CA GLY A 31 1.65 11.73 -17.66
C GLY A 31 0.57 12.61 -17.03
N THR A 32 -0.59 12.74 -17.66
CA THR A 32 -1.63 13.72 -17.24
C THR A 32 -2.43 13.33 -15.99
N ARG A 33 -2.34 12.08 -15.50
CA ARG A 33 -3.11 11.62 -14.33
C ARG A 33 -2.27 11.18 -13.13
N PHE A 34 -1.01 10.80 -13.35
CA PHE A 34 -0.09 10.38 -12.29
C PHE A 34 1.15 11.28 -12.31
N THR A 35 1.08 12.36 -11.53
CA THR A 35 2.13 13.38 -11.49
C THR A 35 3.26 13.00 -10.56
N ALA A 36 4.42 13.62 -10.75
CA ALA A 36 5.61 13.41 -9.91
C ALA A 36 5.30 13.73 -8.45
N ALA A 37 4.51 14.79 -8.23
CA ALA A 37 4.04 15.17 -6.90
C ALA A 37 3.20 14.08 -6.21
N ARG A 38 2.39 13.32 -6.96
CA ARG A 38 1.60 12.20 -6.41
C ARG A 38 2.48 11.00 -6.11
N ALA A 39 3.37 10.63 -7.04
CA ALA A 39 4.32 9.54 -6.86
C ALA A 39 5.24 9.80 -5.65
N ASN A 40 5.81 11.00 -5.54
CA ASN A 40 6.69 11.37 -4.43
C ASN A 40 5.95 11.47 -3.08
N LYS A 41 4.64 11.74 -3.07
CA LYS A 41 3.81 11.66 -1.85
C LYS A 41 3.62 10.21 -1.40
N ILE A 42 3.40 9.29 -2.34
CA ILE A 42 3.33 7.86 -2.05
C ILE A 42 4.67 7.38 -1.48
N GLU A 43 5.77 7.72 -2.17
CA GLU A 43 7.12 7.41 -1.73
C GLU A 43 7.42 7.94 -0.32
N LYS A 44 7.03 9.19 -0.04
CA LYS A 44 7.19 9.80 1.28
C LYS A 44 6.36 9.07 2.35
N GLY A 45 5.16 8.61 2.01
CA GLY A 45 4.33 7.81 2.93
C GLY A 45 4.96 6.47 3.27
N ILE A 46 5.62 5.82 2.29
CA ILE A 46 6.36 4.57 2.51
C ILE A 46 7.58 4.82 3.42
N GLU A 47 8.34 5.87 3.13
CA GLU A 47 9.48 6.31 3.94
C GLU A 47 9.05 6.63 5.39
N ASP A 48 7.97 7.38 5.57
CA ASP A 48 7.46 7.74 6.90
C ASP A 48 6.93 6.53 7.68
N ALA A 49 6.24 5.60 7.02
CA ALA A 49 5.80 4.36 7.63
C ALA A 49 6.99 3.49 8.04
N HIS A 50 8.05 3.44 7.22
CA HIS A 50 9.27 2.73 7.54
C HIS A 50 9.99 3.38 8.73
N ILE A 51 10.15 4.70 8.73
CA ILE A 51 10.74 5.45 9.84
C ILE A 51 9.92 5.27 11.12
N MET A 52 8.59 5.27 11.04
CA MET A 52 7.71 5.05 12.19
C MET A 52 7.82 3.61 12.73
N ALA A 53 7.95 2.61 11.85
CA ALA A 53 8.17 1.23 12.26
C ALA A 53 9.55 1.06 12.94
N GLU A 54 10.58 1.71 12.39
CA GLU A 54 11.90 1.75 13.01
C GLU A 54 11.93 2.58 14.30
N SER A 55 11.17 3.68 14.36
CA SER A 55 11.07 4.52 15.55
C SER A 55 10.31 3.80 16.65
N LEU A 56 9.27 3.03 16.33
CA LEU A 56 8.58 2.19 17.30
C LEU A 56 9.47 1.05 17.81
N ALA A 57 10.27 0.45 16.93
CA ALA A 57 11.32 -0.51 17.31
C ALA A 57 12.40 0.13 18.22
N ARG A 58 12.77 1.40 17.97
CA ARG A 58 13.72 2.17 18.78
C ARG A 58 13.12 2.70 20.09
N GLU A 59 11.86 3.14 20.10
CA GLU A 59 11.13 3.66 21.27
C GLU A 59 10.70 2.55 22.23
N LEU A 60 10.53 1.31 21.75
CA LEU A 60 10.45 0.12 22.62
C LEU A 60 11.81 -0.24 23.28
N GLY A 61 12.88 0.48 22.93
CA GLY A 61 13.86 0.99 23.90
C GLY A 61 14.91 0.02 24.42
N GLY A 62 15.25 -1.02 23.67
CA GLY A 62 16.38 -1.86 24.04
C GLY A 62 16.79 -2.81 22.94
N SER A 63 17.34 -3.92 23.38
CA SER A 63 17.74 -5.00 22.49
C SER A 63 16.60 -6.03 22.38
N PHE A 64 16.27 -6.45 21.17
CA PHE A 64 15.19 -7.42 20.93
C PHE A 64 15.43 -8.25 19.67
N VAL A 65 14.73 -9.39 19.56
CA VAL A 65 14.69 -10.23 18.36
C VAL A 65 13.46 -9.87 17.53
N ALA A 66 13.67 -9.55 16.25
CA ALA A 66 12.58 -9.25 15.33
C ALA A 66 12.00 -10.54 14.74
N SER A 67 10.66 -10.64 14.75
CA SER A 67 9.91 -11.67 14.02
C SER A 67 9.27 -11.05 12.80
N PRO A 68 9.74 -11.37 11.57
CA PRO A 68 9.09 -10.93 10.35
C PRO A 68 7.64 -11.45 10.27
N PRO A 69 6.75 -10.76 9.53
CA PRO A 69 5.37 -11.18 9.42
C PRO A 69 5.19 -12.60 8.90
N GLY A 70 4.37 -13.40 9.61
CA GLY A 70 4.08 -14.79 9.24
C GLY A 70 5.21 -15.79 9.49
N SER A 71 6.27 -15.42 10.21
CA SER A 71 7.39 -16.29 10.55
C SER A 71 7.68 -16.31 12.05
N GLU A 72 8.17 -17.45 12.54
CA GLU A 72 8.70 -17.59 13.90
C GLU A 72 9.95 -16.72 14.11
N PRO A 73 10.20 -16.19 15.32
CA PRO A 73 11.38 -15.41 15.59
C PRO A 73 12.64 -16.25 15.40
N GLY A 74 13.60 -15.72 14.63
CA GLY A 74 14.89 -16.36 14.37
C GLY A 74 15.74 -16.55 15.64
N PHE A 75 16.97 -17.03 15.49
CA PHE A 75 17.83 -17.45 16.61
C PHE A 75 17.21 -18.57 17.45
N ILE A 76 16.56 -19.55 16.82
CA ILE A 76 16.13 -20.76 17.53
C ILE A 76 17.39 -21.57 17.82
N PHE A 77 17.66 -21.82 19.10
CA PHE A 77 18.82 -22.59 19.50
C PHE A 77 18.52 -24.08 19.66
N SER A 78 19.47 -24.91 19.22
CA SER A 78 19.57 -26.34 19.51
C SER A 78 20.96 -26.65 20.07
N SER A 79 21.10 -27.78 20.78
CA SER A 79 22.39 -28.18 21.36
C SER A 79 22.67 -29.66 21.20
N PHE A 80 23.93 -29.99 20.96
CA PHE A 80 24.43 -31.36 20.98
C PHE A 80 25.81 -31.38 21.66
N GLY A 81 25.94 -32.18 22.72
CA GLY A 81 27.10 -32.12 23.60
C GLY A 81 27.31 -30.69 24.14
N LEU A 82 28.53 -30.18 24.01
CA LEU A 82 28.90 -28.80 24.36
C LEU A 82 28.85 -27.84 23.16
N THR A 83 28.05 -28.12 22.14
CA THR A 83 27.87 -27.19 21.00
C THR A 83 26.42 -26.70 20.96
N ALA A 84 26.25 -25.38 20.91
CA ALA A 84 24.97 -24.74 20.67
C ALA A 84 24.93 -24.18 19.24
N SER A 85 23.87 -24.48 18.50
CA SER A 85 23.64 -24.01 17.13
C SER A 85 22.39 -23.14 17.08
N TRP A 86 22.35 -22.16 16.20
CA TRP A 86 21.20 -21.27 16.01
C TRP A 86 20.78 -21.15 14.55
N THR A 87 19.49 -20.88 14.34
CA THR A 87 18.95 -20.48 13.04
C THR A 87 19.24 -19.02 12.73
N ALA A 88 19.22 -18.65 11.44
CA ALA A 88 19.34 -17.26 11.02
C ALA A 88 18.24 -16.38 11.64
N GLY A 89 18.52 -15.10 11.83
CA GLY A 89 17.60 -14.17 12.48
C GLY A 89 17.99 -12.71 12.39
N ILE A 90 17.05 -11.83 12.75
CA ILE A 90 17.25 -10.38 12.80
C ILE A 90 17.19 -9.94 14.27
N GLY A 91 18.26 -9.32 14.75
CA GLY A 91 18.38 -8.82 16.11
C GLY A 91 18.62 -7.32 16.12
N TYR A 92 18.06 -6.63 17.10
CA TYR A 92 18.37 -5.23 17.39
C TYR A 92 19.17 -5.17 18.68
N VAL A 93 20.32 -4.50 18.66
CA VAL A 93 21.13 -4.23 19.85
C VAL A 93 21.21 -2.73 20.03
N ASN A 94 20.65 -2.20 21.12
CA ASN A 94 20.55 -0.76 21.37
C ASN A 94 20.02 0.03 20.16
N GLY A 95 18.99 -0.51 19.49
CA GLY A 95 18.35 0.11 18.33
C GLY A 95 19.12 -0.05 17.00
N VAL A 96 20.27 -0.73 16.97
CA VAL A 96 21.00 -1.04 15.73
C VAL A 96 20.58 -2.42 15.21
N ARG A 97 20.15 -2.50 13.95
CA ARG A 97 19.72 -3.74 13.29
C ARG A 97 20.92 -4.57 12.82
N PHE A 98 20.90 -5.85 13.15
CA PHE A 98 21.82 -6.86 12.62
C PHE A 98 21.05 -8.04 12.04
N GLU A 99 21.57 -8.58 10.94
CA GLU A 99 21.04 -9.77 10.28
C GLU A 99 22.11 -10.85 10.33
N ILE A 100 21.80 -11.92 11.05
CA ILE A 100 22.77 -12.93 11.45
C ILE A 100 22.39 -14.24 10.76
N GLN A 101 23.36 -14.86 10.12
CA GLN A 101 23.19 -16.16 9.50
C GLN A 101 23.16 -17.27 10.57
N ALA A 102 22.65 -18.44 10.18
CA ALA A 102 22.72 -19.63 11.03
C ALA A 102 24.18 -19.96 11.35
N GLY A 103 24.42 -20.49 12.55
CA GLY A 103 25.77 -20.76 13.01
C GLY A 103 25.79 -21.60 14.28
N SER A 104 26.98 -21.75 14.86
CA SER A 104 27.18 -22.48 16.11
C SER A 104 28.29 -21.87 16.96
N ILE A 105 28.25 -22.17 18.25
CA ILE A 105 29.24 -21.76 19.24
C ILE A 105 29.48 -22.92 20.21
N GLU A 106 30.74 -23.15 20.52
CA GLU A 106 31.13 -24.09 21.57
C GLU A 106 30.74 -23.50 22.94
N LEU A 107 30.27 -24.34 23.84
CA LEU A 107 29.91 -24.02 25.21
C LEU A 107 31.01 -24.50 26.14
N ASN A 108 31.29 -23.72 27.18
CA ASN A 108 32.24 -24.14 28.19
C ASN A 108 31.62 -25.25 29.06
N ALA A 109 32.42 -26.25 29.44
CA ALA A 109 32.00 -27.37 30.28
C ALA A 109 31.82 -26.95 31.75
N THR A 110 30.93 -27.63 32.47
CA THR A 110 30.72 -27.47 33.93
C THR A 110 30.41 -26.04 34.38
N GLN A 111 29.76 -25.24 33.54
CA GLN A 111 29.43 -23.85 33.88
C GLN A 111 28.16 -23.33 33.21
N GLY A 112 27.45 -22.46 33.93
CA GLY A 112 26.37 -21.65 33.36
C GLY A 112 26.91 -20.53 32.48
N GLN A 113 26.30 -20.28 31.33
CA GLN A 113 26.68 -19.21 30.42
C GLN A 113 25.48 -18.67 29.63
N TYR A 114 25.56 -17.38 29.33
CA TYR A 114 24.58 -16.63 28.55
C TYR A 114 25.11 -16.43 27.14
N ILE A 115 24.25 -16.66 26.17
CA ILE A 115 24.48 -16.36 24.76
C ILE A 115 23.76 -15.06 24.44
N TYR A 116 24.46 -14.13 23.79
CA TYR A 116 23.93 -12.82 23.47
C TYR A 116 24.47 -12.33 22.13
N LEU A 117 23.72 -11.44 21.47
CA LEU A 117 24.20 -10.69 20.30
C LEU A 117 24.78 -9.36 20.80
N ASP A 118 26.04 -9.09 20.44
CA ASP A 118 26.77 -7.90 20.85
C ASP A 118 26.61 -6.76 19.83
N THR A 119 27.07 -5.57 20.19
CA THR A 119 26.98 -4.33 19.39
C THR A 119 27.82 -4.35 18.11
N ASP A 120 28.67 -5.35 17.92
CA ASP A 120 29.41 -5.60 16.68
C ASP A 120 28.68 -6.54 15.72
N GLY A 121 27.48 -7.01 16.09
CA GLY A 121 26.71 -7.95 15.28
C GLY A 121 27.21 -9.38 15.37
N VAL A 122 27.98 -9.75 16.40
CA VAL A 122 28.48 -11.12 16.59
C VAL A 122 27.81 -11.76 17.81
N ILE A 123 27.44 -13.04 17.68
CA ILE A 123 26.94 -13.84 18.80
C ILE A 123 28.12 -14.28 19.68
N LYS A 124 28.01 -13.99 20.98
CA LYS A 124 29.05 -14.27 21.97
C LYS A 124 28.47 -14.98 23.19
N LYS A 125 29.37 -15.53 24.02
CA LYS A 125 29.05 -16.16 25.30
C LYS A 125 29.73 -15.43 26.47
N THR A 126 29.06 -15.40 27.62
CA THR A 126 29.60 -14.85 28.88
C THR A 126 29.01 -15.59 30.07
N THR A 127 29.72 -15.61 31.20
CA THR A 127 29.17 -16.11 32.48
C THR A 127 28.44 -15.01 33.25
N SER A 128 28.59 -13.74 32.86
CA SER A 128 27.95 -12.60 33.53
C SER A 128 26.60 -12.26 32.92
N GLN A 129 25.52 -12.48 33.69
CA GLN A 129 24.18 -12.11 33.26
C GLN A 129 24.08 -10.60 32.93
N ALA A 130 24.66 -9.74 33.77
CA ALA A 130 24.62 -8.30 33.57
C ALA A 130 25.26 -7.87 32.24
N THR A 131 26.30 -8.60 31.79
CA THR A 131 26.94 -8.34 30.49
C THR A 131 26.01 -8.70 29.33
N ALA A 132 25.32 -9.83 29.42
CA ALA A 132 24.36 -10.26 28.40
C ALA A 132 23.11 -9.37 28.36
N ASP A 133 22.56 -9.03 29.53
CA ASP A 133 21.35 -8.20 29.67
C ASP A 133 21.60 -6.73 29.23
N ALA A 134 22.85 -6.24 29.27
CA ALA A 134 23.23 -4.94 28.71
C ALA A 134 23.28 -4.92 27.16
N LYS A 135 23.13 -6.08 26.52
CA LYS A 135 23.14 -6.28 25.07
C LYS A 135 21.82 -6.94 24.65
N LEU A 136 21.82 -7.84 23.67
CA LEU A 136 20.67 -8.67 23.34
C LEU A 136 20.85 -10.08 23.93
N PRO A 137 20.29 -10.41 25.11
CA PRO A 137 20.31 -11.77 25.61
C PRO A 137 19.45 -12.67 24.69
N LEU A 138 19.99 -13.82 24.32
CA LEU A 138 19.34 -14.79 23.45
C LEU A 138 18.98 -16.06 24.22
N TRP A 139 19.96 -16.68 24.88
CA TRP A 139 19.75 -17.95 25.59
C TRP A 139 20.63 -18.04 26.83
N TYR A 140 20.25 -18.91 27.75
CA TYR A 140 21.12 -19.40 28.81
C TYR A 140 21.31 -20.90 28.67
N PHE A 141 22.53 -21.38 28.90
CA PHE A 141 22.88 -22.79 28.94
C PHE A 141 23.63 -23.10 30.23
N ALA A 142 23.24 -24.18 30.90
CA ALA A 142 24.02 -24.84 31.92
C ALA A 142 24.55 -26.16 31.35
N THR A 143 25.82 -26.46 31.61
CA THR A 143 26.51 -27.63 31.08
C THR A 143 27.13 -28.46 32.20
N ASP A 144 27.25 -29.77 31.98
CA ASP A 144 28.15 -30.64 32.73
C ASP A 144 29.49 -30.79 31.98
N ALA A 145 30.25 -31.85 32.24
CA ALA A 145 31.54 -32.10 31.60
C ALA A 145 31.45 -32.40 30.09
N SER A 146 30.30 -32.81 29.57
CA SER A 146 30.14 -33.30 28.20
C SER A 146 28.91 -32.80 27.45
N GLN A 147 27.91 -32.22 28.13
CA GLN A 147 26.64 -31.86 27.52
C GLN A 147 25.94 -30.68 28.20
N VAL A 148 24.98 -30.10 27.48
CA VAL A 148 23.97 -29.19 28.04
C VAL A 148 23.01 -29.98 28.92
N ILE A 149 22.88 -29.55 30.17
CA ILE A 149 21.91 -30.10 31.14
C ILE A 149 20.62 -29.29 31.17
N THR A 150 20.71 -27.97 30.94
CA THR A 150 19.55 -27.08 30.93
C THR A 150 19.77 -25.95 29.94
N SER A 151 18.71 -25.58 29.22
CA SER A 151 18.68 -24.39 28.35
C SER A 151 17.43 -23.56 28.64
N ILE A 152 17.57 -22.24 28.64
CA ILE A 152 16.46 -21.30 28.88
C ILE A 152 16.47 -20.25 27.78
N ASP A 153 15.35 -20.10 27.07
CA ASP A 153 15.14 -19.01 26.11
C ASP A 153 15.07 -17.68 26.85
N ARG A 154 15.87 -16.71 26.41
CA ARG A 154 15.93 -15.36 26.98
C ARG A 154 15.65 -14.27 25.95
N ARG A 155 15.24 -14.66 24.74
CA ARG A 155 14.94 -13.71 23.67
C ARG A 155 13.75 -12.85 24.08
N LYS A 156 13.92 -11.54 23.98
CA LYS A 156 12.80 -10.60 23.94
C LYS A 156 12.33 -10.50 22.48
N ALA A 157 11.38 -11.34 22.09
CA ALA A 157 10.86 -11.33 20.72
C ALA A 157 9.78 -10.24 20.56
N VAL A 158 9.86 -9.49 19.46
CA VAL A 158 8.84 -8.52 19.04
C VAL A 158 8.26 -9.00 17.72
N ASN A 159 6.96 -9.31 17.73
CA ASN A 159 6.24 -9.67 16.51
C ASN A 159 5.84 -8.39 15.77
N LEU A 160 6.52 -8.09 14.67
CA LEU A 160 6.25 -6.86 13.92
C LEU A 160 4.84 -6.84 13.33
N SER A 161 4.24 -7.99 13.00
CA SER A 161 2.86 -8.09 12.50
C SER A 161 1.80 -7.72 13.54
N ALA A 162 2.14 -7.71 14.84
CA ALA A 162 1.23 -7.22 15.87
C ALA A 162 1.11 -5.68 15.84
N PHE A 163 2.13 -4.99 15.33
CA PHE A 163 2.20 -3.53 15.26
C PHE A 163 1.91 -3.00 13.85
N LEU A 164 2.30 -3.76 12.83
CA LEU A 164 1.95 -3.53 11.44
C LEU A 164 0.71 -4.37 11.13
N LYS A 165 -0.46 -3.73 11.16
CA LYS A 165 -1.65 -4.32 10.56
C LYS A 165 -1.43 -4.40 9.05
N VAL A 166 -0.82 -5.48 8.59
CA VAL A 166 -0.81 -5.82 7.17
C VAL A 166 -2.28 -6.02 6.82
N GLY A 167 -2.82 -5.16 5.96
CA GLY A 167 -4.20 -5.29 5.50
C GLY A 167 -4.37 -6.68 4.87
N THR A 168 -5.01 -7.60 5.59
CA THR A 168 -5.32 -8.96 5.09
C THR A 168 -6.25 -8.93 3.91
N THR A 169 -6.96 -7.81 3.76
CA THR A 169 -7.52 -7.36 2.52
C THR A 169 -7.17 -5.88 2.40
N ASN A 170 -6.57 -5.46 1.30
CA ASN A 170 -6.42 -4.03 1.04
C ASN A 170 -7.78 -3.43 0.61
N LEU A 171 -8.90 -3.89 1.18
CA LEU A 171 -10.25 -3.42 0.87
C LEU A 171 -10.44 -1.96 1.29
N ASP A 172 -9.68 -1.50 2.28
CA ASP A 172 -9.67 -0.09 2.69
C ASP A 172 -9.03 0.82 1.62
N VAL A 173 -8.10 0.30 0.81
CA VAL A 173 -7.55 1.00 -0.37
C VAL A 173 -8.37 0.70 -1.64
N ASN A 174 -9.09 -0.42 -1.70
CA ASN A 174 -9.81 -0.87 -2.89
C ASN A 174 -11.21 -0.27 -3.12
N PHE A 175 -11.72 0.61 -2.25
CA PHE A 175 -12.95 1.35 -2.56
C PHE A 175 -12.94 2.83 -2.15
N VAL A 176 -12.22 3.20 -1.08
CA VAL A 176 -12.29 4.56 -0.53
C VAL A 176 -11.32 5.54 -1.24
N GLN A 177 -10.22 5.05 -1.83
CA GLN A 177 -9.18 5.89 -2.44
C GLN A 177 -9.20 5.92 -3.98
N ALA A 178 -10.17 5.28 -4.63
CA ALA A 178 -10.40 5.49 -6.06
C ALA A 178 -10.94 6.91 -6.28
N ILE A 179 -10.04 7.88 -6.49
CA ILE A 179 -10.33 9.27 -6.86
C ILE A 179 -11.23 9.39 -8.11
N ILE A 180 -11.46 8.29 -8.85
CA ILE A 180 -12.32 8.22 -10.04
C ILE A 180 -13.17 6.95 -10.03
N GLN A 181 -13.83 6.63 -8.93
CA GLN A 181 -15.02 5.78 -9.00
C GLN A 181 -15.99 6.21 -7.90
N GLN A 182 -16.75 7.27 -8.16
CA GLN A 182 -18.14 7.24 -7.69
C GLN A 182 -18.68 5.90 -8.21
N ALA A 183 -19.14 5.03 -7.32
CA ALA A 183 -19.97 3.92 -7.77
C ALA A 183 -21.06 4.57 -8.61
N ASP A 184 -21.01 4.38 -9.94
CA ASP A 184 -22.03 4.91 -10.81
C ASP A 184 -23.28 4.08 -10.56
N THR A 185 -24.01 4.48 -9.52
CA THR A 185 -25.27 3.90 -9.08
C THR A 185 -26.41 4.35 -9.97
N ARG A 186 -26.11 5.03 -11.08
CA ARG A 186 -27.14 5.57 -11.95
C ARG A 186 -27.79 4.45 -12.74
N THR A 187 -29.10 4.47 -12.71
CA THR A 187 -29.95 3.53 -13.45
C THR A 187 -30.58 4.27 -14.61
N ILE A 188 -30.74 3.56 -15.73
CA ILE A 188 -31.50 4.04 -16.89
C ILE A 188 -32.88 3.40 -16.84
N VAL A 189 -33.92 4.24 -16.79
CA VAL A 189 -35.31 3.81 -16.87
C VAL A 189 -35.88 4.25 -18.21
N LEU A 190 -36.44 3.28 -18.95
CA LEU A 190 -37.01 3.48 -20.27
C LEU A 190 -38.53 3.35 -20.21
N THR A 191 -39.25 4.33 -20.75
CA THR A 191 -40.71 4.30 -20.86
C THR A 191 -41.11 4.23 -22.32
N TYR A 192 -42.01 3.31 -22.63
CA TYR A 192 -42.52 3.09 -23.97
C TYR A 192 -44.03 3.38 -24.04
N THR A 193 -44.51 3.82 -25.20
CA THR A 193 -45.93 4.00 -25.48
C THR A 193 -46.20 3.43 -26.85
N ASN A 194 -47.10 2.44 -26.94
CA ASN A 194 -47.41 1.74 -28.19
C ASN A 194 -46.19 1.13 -28.90
N GLY A 195 -45.15 0.76 -28.14
CA GLY A 195 -43.90 0.21 -28.67
C GLY A 195 -42.80 1.23 -28.95
N ASP A 196 -43.14 2.53 -29.03
CA ASP A 196 -42.16 3.60 -29.24
C ASP A 196 -41.57 4.06 -27.91
N LEU A 197 -40.25 4.28 -27.85
CA LEU A 197 -39.58 4.84 -26.67
C LEU A 197 -39.94 6.31 -26.53
N THR A 198 -40.64 6.70 -25.46
CA THR A 198 -41.14 8.07 -25.23
C THR A 198 -40.39 8.81 -24.13
N ARG A 199 -39.74 8.12 -23.20
CA ARG A 199 -38.94 8.75 -22.15
C ARG A 199 -37.75 7.92 -21.70
N VAL A 200 -36.64 8.60 -21.44
CA VAL A 200 -35.43 8.03 -20.84
C VAL A 200 -35.09 8.84 -19.59
N GLU A 201 -35.05 8.18 -18.43
CA GLU A 201 -34.61 8.80 -17.17
C GLU A 201 -33.30 8.18 -16.71
N GLU A 202 -32.29 9.01 -16.47
CA GLU A 202 -31.11 8.64 -15.70
C GLU A 202 -31.39 8.99 -14.23
N LYS A 203 -31.35 7.99 -13.36
CA LYS A 203 -31.67 8.13 -11.93
C LYS A 203 -30.49 7.78 -11.06
N ASP A 204 -30.15 8.64 -10.11
CA ASP A 204 -29.28 8.28 -8.98
C ASP A 204 -30.17 7.87 -7.80
N GLY A 205 -30.24 6.56 -7.53
CA GLY A 205 -31.25 5.99 -6.64
C GLY A 205 -32.68 6.28 -7.12
N THR A 206 -33.43 7.07 -6.35
CA THR A 206 -34.81 7.48 -6.70
C THR A 206 -34.88 8.85 -7.39
N THR A 207 -33.79 9.60 -7.44
CA THR A 207 -33.75 10.96 -7.99
C THR A 207 -33.44 10.94 -9.48
N VAL A 208 -34.29 11.55 -10.31
CA VAL A 208 -34.00 11.76 -11.74
C VAL A 208 -32.98 12.87 -11.89
N VAL A 209 -31.79 12.54 -12.39
CA VAL A 209 -30.71 13.50 -12.65
C VAL A 209 -30.73 14.03 -14.09
N LYS A 210 -31.28 13.24 -15.01
CA LYS A 210 -31.53 13.62 -16.40
C LYS A 210 -32.81 12.95 -16.90
N ALA A 211 -33.65 13.71 -17.59
CA ALA A 211 -34.82 13.19 -18.30
C ALA A 211 -34.76 13.59 -19.77
N THR A 212 -35.03 12.64 -20.66
CA THR A 212 -35.17 12.88 -22.10
C THR A 212 -36.55 12.44 -22.54
N ASP A 213 -37.38 13.38 -22.97
CA ASP A 213 -38.70 13.12 -23.55
C ASP A 213 -38.61 13.14 -25.07
N LEU A 214 -39.18 12.12 -25.70
CA LEU A 214 -39.17 11.89 -27.13
C LEU A 214 -40.60 12.00 -27.66
N THR A 215 -40.83 12.94 -28.58
CA THR A 215 -42.14 13.15 -29.20
C THR A 215 -42.10 12.70 -30.65
N TYR A 216 -43.07 11.87 -31.03
CA TYR A 216 -43.22 11.39 -32.39
C TYR A 216 -44.46 11.99 -33.04
N THR A 217 -44.41 12.18 -34.35
CA THR A 217 -45.55 12.56 -35.19
C THR A 217 -45.53 11.66 -36.41
N SER A 218 -46.62 10.92 -36.64
CA SER A 218 -46.73 9.95 -37.74
C SER A 218 -45.55 8.95 -37.77
N GLY A 219 -45.15 8.44 -36.60
CA GLY A 219 -44.05 7.48 -36.46
C GLY A 219 -42.63 8.07 -36.56
N LYS A 220 -42.48 9.39 -36.71
CA LYS A 220 -41.16 10.05 -36.80
C LYS A 220 -40.87 10.89 -35.58
N LEU A 221 -39.64 10.85 -35.09
CA LEU A 221 -39.20 11.68 -33.97
C LEU A 221 -39.14 13.15 -34.40
N THR A 222 -39.99 14.00 -33.83
CA THR A 222 -40.08 15.43 -34.19
C THR A 222 -39.56 16.34 -33.09
N LYS A 223 -39.51 15.88 -31.84
CA LYS A 223 -38.98 16.68 -30.72
C LYS A 223 -38.26 15.81 -29.69
N VAL A 224 -37.11 16.29 -29.25
CA VAL A 224 -36.35 15.77 -28.10
C VAL A 224 -36.28 16.88 -27.06
N ARG A 225 -36.79 16.62 -25.86
CA ARG A 225 -36.70 17.55 -24.72
C ARG A 225 -35.86 16.92 -23.62
N GLU A 226 -34.69 17.47 -23.38
CA GLU A 226 -33.78 17.07 -22.31
C GLU A 226 -33.91 18.02 -21.12
N THR A 227 -34.10 17.49 -19.92
CA THR A 227 -34.09 18.25 -18.67
C THR A 227 -32.96 17.74 -17.79
N VAL A 228 -31.97 18.60 -17.51
CA VAL A 228 -30.77 18.25 -16.73
C VAL A 228 -30.27 19.47 -15.96
N GLY A 229 -29.95 19.29 -14.67
CA GLY A 229 -29.38 20.36 -13.84
C GLY A 229 -30.21 21.64 -13.80
N GLY A 230 -31.54 21.52 -13.82
CA GLY A 230 -32.47 22.65 -13.82
C GLY A 230 -32.65 23.38 -15.15
N LYS A 231 -31.96 22.96 -16.22
CA LYS A 231 -32.11 23.50 -17.58
C LYS A 231 -32.96 22.57 -18.44
N THR A 232 -33.73 23.15 -19.35
CA THR A 232 -34.47 22.42 -20.39
C THR A 232 -33.87 22.74 -21.76
N ILE A 233 -33.38 21.72 -22.45
CA ILE A 233 -32.92 21.80 -23.83
C ILE A 233 -33.98 21.14 -24.70
N THR A 234 -34.51 21.87 -25.68
CA THR A 234 -35.44 21.32 -26.66
C THR A 234 -34.81 21.33 -28.05
N GLN A 235 -34.82 20.18 -28.71
CA GLN A 235 -34.47 20.03 -30.12
C GLN A 235 -35.73 19.70 -30.91
N THR A 236 -35.99 20.45 -31.97
CA THR A 236 -37.08 20.18 -32.92
C THR A 236 -36.47 19.73 -34.24
N LEU A 237 -36.82 18.53 -34.69
CA LEU A 237 -36.34 17.93 -35.92
C LEU A 237 -37.37 18.19 -37.02
N ASN A 238 -36.95 18.89 -38.07
CA ASN A 238 -37.82 19.23 -39.21
C ASN A 238 -37.45 18.38 -40.41
N TYR A 239 -38.46 17.88 -41.12
CA TYR A 239 -38.30 17.00 -42.27
C TYR A 239 -38.92 17.64 -43.51
N ASP A 240 -38.37 17.32 -44.69
CA ASP A 240 -39.03 17.66 -45.96
C ASP A 240 -40.17 16.70 -46.28
N ALA A 241 -40.84 16.92 -47.42
CA ALA A 241 -41.92 16.06 -47.89
C ALA A 241 -41.47 14.64 -48.29
N ASN A 242 -40.17 14.41 -48.46
CA ASN A 242 -39.58 13.10 -48.77
C ASN A 242 -38.99 12.43 -47.53
N ASP A 243 -39.31 12.92 -46.34
CA ASP A 243 -38.87 12.39 -45.05
C ASP A 243 -37.38 12.53 -44.76
N ASN A 244 -36.66 13.38 -45.50
CA ASN A 244 -35.29 13.70 -45.18
C ASN A 244 -35.25 14.75 -44.07
N LEU A 245 -34.38 14.55 -43.08
CA LEU A 245 -34.13 15.56 -42.05
C LEU A 245 -33.50 16.79 -42.70
N THR A 246 -34.15 17.94 -42.60
CA THR A 246 -33.68 19.20 -43.22
C THR A 246 -33.01 20.13 -42.23
N SER A 247 -33.48 20.13 -40.97
CA SER A 247 -32.92 21.01 -39.94
C SER A 247 -33.22 20.51 -38.53
N VAL A 248 -32.39 20.94 -37.59
CA VAL A 248 -32.61 20.75 -36.15
C VAL A 248 -32.55 22.12 -35.48
N ALA A 249 -33.68 22.59 -34.97
CA ALA A 249 -33.74 23.83 -34.18
C ALA A 249 -33.49 23.50 -32.71
N ARG A 250 -32.64 24.28 -32.02
CA ARG A 250 -32.30 24.09 -30.60
C ARG A 250 -32.73 25.31 -29.79
N SER A 251 -33.40 25.07 -28.67
CA SER A 251 -33.71 26.08 -27.65
C SER A 251 -33.24 25.61 -26.29
N VAL A 252 -32.79 26.54 -25.44
CA VAL A 252 -32.35 26.29 -24.07
C VAL A 252 -33.06 27.29 -23.16
N VAL A 253 -33.79 26.79 -22.16
CA VAL A 253 -34.51 27.58 -21.16
C VAL A 253 -34.07 27.14 -19.78
#